data_AF-E4V6N8-F1
#
_entry.id   AF-E4V6N8-F1
#
_cell.length_a   1.000
_cell.length_b   1.000
_cell.length_c   1.000
_cell.angle_alpha   90.00
_cell.angle_beta   90.00
_cell.angle_gamma   90.00
#
_symmetry.space_group_name_H-M   'P 1'
#
loop_
_entity.id
_entity.type
_entity.pdbx_description
1 polymer ?
#
loop_
_entity_poly.entity_id
_entity_poly.type
_entity_poly.pdbx_seq_one_letter_code
_entity_poly.pdbx_strand_id
1 'polypeptide(L)'
;MRKRIEESETHFQKALEESKRGFMKELAESKNESRRAYSAAMTTMMELRAPIYQLQSGHQVGPKYRAKRNAVAHGGSVLMDISILRHLDTSPGGRTAVFTKWAVGFEDIYGLPFRYVETLSEGSRMVTLLNIRADVLLLDVYSSYDQSENIEQQCKSVLRQWKVAVDSERDPEGIFDGAAVLSMYDKIVELHNAAQP
;
A
#
# COMPACT_ATOMS: atom_id res chain seq x y z
N MET A 1 52.48 31.28 24.73
CA MET A 1 51.71 30.06 25.08
C MET A 1 50.23 30.21 24.72
N ARG A 2 49.53 31.26 25.20
CA ARG A 2 48.11 31.53 24.85
C ARG A 2 47.80 31.56 23.34
N LYS A 3 48.62 32.25 22.55
CA LYS A 3 48.44 32.35 21.09
C LYS A 3 48.44 31.01 20.34
N ARG A 4 49.26 30.04 20.79
CA ARG A 4 49.27 28.67 20.21
C ARG A 4 48.06 27.84 20.59
N ILE A 5 47.46 28.12 21.76
CA ILE A 5 46.24 27.44 22.22
C ILE A 5 45.03 27.96 21.43
N GLU A 6 44.92 29.28 21.23
CA GLU A 6 43.87 29.89 20.40
C GLU A 6 43.95 29.45 18.93
N GLU A 7 45.16 29.35 18.37
CA GLU A 7 45.39 28.83 17.01
C GLU A 7 45.02 27.33 16.89
N SER A 8 45.26 26.54 17.94
CA SER A 8 44.87 25.13 17.99
C SER A 8 43.35 24.94 18.12
N GLU A 9 42.68 25.77 18.91
CA GLU A 9 41.22 25.74 19.10
C GLU A 9 40.49 26.15 17.82
N THR A 10 40.99 27.17 17.11
CA THR A 10 40.45 27.59 15.80
C THR A 10 40.66 26.53 14.72
N HIS A 11 41.81 25.88 14.69
CA HIS A 11 42.04 24.74 13.79
C HIS A 11 41.10 23.56 14.08
N PHE A 12 40.89 23.25 15.36
CA PHE A 12 39.99 22.18 15.77
C PHE A 12 38.52 22.48 15.43
N GLN A 13 38.06 23.71 15.68
CA GLN A 13 36.71 24.16 15.31
C GLN A 13 36.50 24.10 13.79
N LYS A 14 37.50 24.52 13.00
CA LYS A 14 37.42 24.45 11.54
C LYS A 14 37.34 23.00 11.04
N ALA A 15 38.14 22.10 11.60
CA ALA A 15 38.08 20.67 11.27
C ALA A 15 36.73 20.05 11.64
N LEU A 16 36.14 20.45 12.77
CA LEU A 16 34.82 19.99 13.20
C LEU A 16 33.70 20.47 12.25
N GLU A 17 33.72 21.73 11.82
CA GLU A 17 32.74 22.25 10.86
C GLU A 17 32.90 21.62 9.47
N GLU A 18 34.13 21.36 9.02
CA GLU A 18 34.38 20.63 7.77
C GLU A 18 33.88 19.17 7.86
N SER A 19 34.08 18.51 9.00
CA SER A 19 33.55 17.16 9.26
C SER A 19 32.02 17.12 9.28
N LYS A 20 31.37 18.06 9.98
CA LYS A 20 29.89 18.20 9.97
C LYS A 20 29.36 18.45 8.57
N ARG A 21 30.02 19.33 7.80
CA ARG A 21 29.63 19.62 6.41
C ARG A 21 29.78 18.38 5.52
N GLY A 22 30.86 17.61 5.71
CA GLY A 22 31.07 16.32 5.05
C GLY A 22 29.94 15.33 5.36
N PHE A 23 29.65 15.12 6.64
CA PHE A 23 28.58 14.23 7.10
C PHE A 23 27.20 14.66 6.57
N MET A 24 26.87 15.95 6.61
CA MET A 24 25.60 16.46 6.09
C MET A 24 25.49 16.28 4.58
N LYS A 25 26.60 16.39 3.85
CA LYS A 25 26.64 16.14 2.40
C LYS A 25 26.44 14.65 2.09
N GLU A 26 27.15 13.77 2.79
CA GLU A 26 26.99 12.31 2.66
C GLU A 26 25.56 11.87 3.00
N LEU A 27 24.98 12.41 4.07
CA LEU A 27 23.59 12.14 4.45
C LEU A 27 22.60 12.63 3.38
N ALA A 28 22.84 13.80 2.78
CA ALA A 28 22.01 14.32 1.70
C ALA A 28 22.11 13.45 0.43
N GLU A 29 23.32 12.99 0.08
CA GLU A 29 23.56 12.09 -1.05
C GLU A 29 22.87 10.74 -0.82
N SER A 30 23.03 10.14 0.37
CA SER A 30 22.38 8.88 0.75
C SER A 30 20.84 8.99 0.72
N LYS A 31 20.27 10.11 1.20
CA LYS A 31 18.82 10.38 1.10
C LYS A 31 18.36 10.50 -0.35
N ASN A 32 19.16 11.13 -1.21
CA ASN A 32 18.84 11.29 -2.62
C ASN A 32 18.88 9.94 -3.36
N GLU A 33 19.90 9.12 -3.11
CA GLU A 33 20.00 7.76 -3.65
C GLU A 33 18.83 6.89 -3.19
N SER A 34 18.51 6.93 -1.89
CA SER A 34 17.36 6.21 -1.32
C SER A 34 16.04 6.64 -1.96
N ARG A 35 15.85 7.95 -2.19
CA ARG A 35 14.66 8.49 -2.88
C ARG A 35 14.57 8.04 -4.34
N ARG A 36 15.71 7.99 -5.05
CA ARG A 36 15.76 7.49 -6.43
C ARG A 36 15.45 6.00 -6.51
N ALA A 37 16.03 5.19 -5.62
CA ALA A 37 15.76 3.77 -5.52
C ALA A 37 14.28 3.50 -5.21
N TYR A 38 13.71 4.23 -4.24
CA TYR A 38 12.28 4.16 -3.93
C TYR A 38 11.41 4.51 -5.15
N SER A 39 11.71 5.61 -5.85
CA SER A 39 10.95 6.01 -7.04
C SER A 39 11.04 5.00 -8.18
N ALA A 40 12.22 4.38 -8.37
CA ALA A 40 12.40 3.32 -9.36
C ALA A 40 11.57 2.08 -8.99
N ALA A 41 11.64 1.65 -7.72
CA ALA A 41 10.85 0.52 -7.22
C ALA A 41 9.34 0.77 -7.37
N MET A 42 8.86 1.96 -7.04
CA MET A 42 7.45 2.34 -7.24
C MET A 42 7.05 2.31 -8.72
N THR A 43 7.92 2.79 -9.62
CA THR A 43 7.65 2.74 -11.06
C THR A 43 7.54 1.30 -11.55
N THR A 44 8.45 0.42 -11.13
CA THR A 44 8.38 -1.01 -11.45
C THR A 44 7.11 -1.66 -10.92
N MET A 45 6.73 -1.38 -9.67
CA MET A 45 5.49 -1.92 -9.10
C MET A 45 4.25 -1.38 -9.81
N MET A 46 4.26 -0.11 -10.19
CA MET A 46 3.21 0.48 -11.01
C MET A 46 3.08 -0.23 -12.35
N GLU A 47 4.18 -0.50 -13.06
CA GLU A 47 4.15 -1.25 -14.33
C GLU A 47 3.65 -2.68 -14.16
N LEU A 48 4.00 -3.31 -13.04
CA LEU A 48 3.55 -4.66 -12.73
C LEU A 48 2.04 -4.72 -12.45
N ARG A 49 1.51 -3.74 -11.72
CA ARG A 49 0.11 -3.65 -11.26
C ARG A 49 -0.82 -2.95 -12.27
N ALA A 50 -0.30 -2.09 -13.14
CA ALA A 50 -1.08 -1.28 -14.08
C ALA A 50 -2.11 -2.06 -14.93
N PRO A 51 -1.84 -3.27 -15.42
CA PRO A 51 -2.84 -4.05 -16.15
C PRO A 51 -4.14 -4.28 -15.36
N ILE A 52 -4.08 -4.46 -14.03
CA ILE A 52 -5.29 -4.63 -13.21
C ILE A 52 -6.17 -3.38 -13.29
N TYR A 53 -5.57 -2.22 -13.02
CA TYR A 53 -6.26 -0.93 -13.03
C TYR A 53 -6.73 -0.52 -14.42
N GLN A 54 -6.03 -0.96 -15.47
CA GLN A 54 -6.43 -0.75 -16.87
C GLN A 54 -7.60 -1.65 -17.29
N LEU A 55 -7.64 -2.92 -16.84
CA LEU A 55 -8.73 -3.87 -17.07
C LEU A 55 -10.04 -3.38 -16.45
N GLN A 56 -9.98 -2.90 -15.20
CA GLN A 56 -11.14 -2.31 -14.51
C GLN A 56 -11.58 -0.96 -15.13
N SER A 57 -10.71 -0.32 -15.92
CA SER A 57 -11.04 0.86 -16.75
C SER A 57 -11.46 0.54 -18.21
N GLY A 58 -11.76 -0.73 -18.54
CA GLY A 58 -12.44 -1.10 -19.79
C GLY A 58 -11.59 -1.65 -20.95
N HIS A 59 -10.38 -2.17 -20.73
CA HIS A 59 -9.60 -2.86 -21.79
C HIS A 59 -9.45 -4.36 -21.50
N GLN A 60 -9.64 -5.24 -22.49
CA GLN A 60 -9.49 -6.70 -22.34
C GLN A 60 -8.05 -7.18 -22.65
N VAL A 61 -7.44 -7.94 -21.74
CA VAL A 61 -6.15 -8.64 -21.96
C VAL A 61 -6.37 -10.15 -21.98
N GLY A 62 -5.78 -10.90 -22.91
CA GLY A 62 -6.10 -12.31 -23.14
C GLY A 62 -5.75 -13.31 -22.01
N PRO A 63 -6.37 -14.51 -21.98
CA PRO A 63 -6.33 -15.44 -20.83
C PRO A 63 -4.97 -16.08 -20.54
N LYS A 64 -4.19 -16.43 -21.56
CA LYS A 64 -2.89 -17.13 -21.41
C LYS A 64 -1.77 -16.29 -20.79
N TYR A 65 -1.87 -14.96 -20.85
CA TYR A 65 -0.88 -14.04 -20.28
C TYR A 65 -1.13 -13.77 -18.78
N ARG A 66 -2.38 -13.96 -18.30
CA ARG A 66 -2.79 -13.77 -16.89
C ARG A 66 -2.25 -14.88 -15.98
N ALA A 67 -2.36 -16.14 -16.41
CA ALA A 67 -2.03 -17.33 -15.61
C ALA A 67 -0.61 -17.34 -14.99
N LYS A 68 0.41 -16.80 -15.66
CA LYS A 68 1.81 -16.79 -15.17
C LYS A 68 2.20 -15.55 -14.34
N ARG A 69 1.38 -14.49 -14.28
CA ARG A 69 1.61 -13.27 -13.47
C ARG A 69 0.71 -13.19 -12.21
N ASN A 70 -0.13 -14.20 -11.98
CA ASN A 70 -1.38 -14.11 -11.21
C ASN A 70 -1.30 -13.74 -9.71
N ALA A 71 -0.30 -14.15 -8.93
CA ALA A 71 -0.33 -13.81 -7.50
C ALA A 71 0.17 -12.38 -7.21
N VAL A 72 1.39 -12.06 -7.62
CA VAL A 72 2.04 -10.76 -7.33
C VAL A 72 1.43 -9.62 -8.15
N ALA A 73 1.04 -9.88 -9.40
CA ALA A 73 0.50 -8.85 -10.29
C ALA A 73 -1.03 -8.81 -10.30
N HIS A 74 -1.75 -9.81 -9.79
CA HIS A 74 -3.22 -9.87 -9.88
C HIS A 74 -3.94 -10.19 -8.55
N GLY A 75 -3.26 -10.63 -7.49
CA GLY A 75 -3.87 -10.78 -6.16
C GLY A 75 -3.93 -9.48 -5.35
N GLY A 76 -4.39 -9.59 -4.11
CA GLY A 76 -4.43 -8.53 -3.12
C GLY A 76 -3.02 -8.08 -2.69
N SER A 77 -2.75 -6.78 -2.80
CA SER A 77 -1.52 -6.17 -2.30
C SER A 77 -1.78 -4.75 -1.82
N VAL A 78 -2.74 -4.60 -0.91
CA VAL A 78 -3.32 -3.30 -0.55
C VAL A 78 -2.27 -2.31 -0.04
N LEU A 79 -1.29 -2.75 0.73
CA LEU A 79 -0.21 -1.89 1.24
C LEU A 79 0.72 -1.38 0.13
N MET A 80 0.97 -2.20 -0.89
CA MET A 80 1.73 -1.76 -2.07
C MET A 80 0.93 -0.74 -2.87
N ASP A 81 -0.36 -0.99 -3.09
CA ASP A 81 -1.22 -0.07 -3.84
C ASP A 81 -1.43 1.26 -3.09
N ILE A 82 -1.53 1.23 -1.76
CA ILE A 82 -1.49 2.42 -0.89
C ILE A 82 -0.16 3.17 -1.08
N SER A 83 0.97 2.46 -1.14
CA SER A 83 2.29 3.07 -1.32
C SER A 83 2.42 3.73 -2.70
N ILE A 84 1.86 3.12 -3.75
CA ILE A 84 1.78 3.71 -5.09
C ILE A 84 0.94 4.99 -5.06
N LEU A 85 -0.24 4.97 -4.43
CA LEU A 85 -1.11 6.14 -4.33
C LEU A 85 -0.44 7.30 -3.56
N ARG A 86 0.22 7.00 -2.44
CA ARG A 86 1.03 7.99 -1.69
C ARG A 86 2.19 8.54 -2.53
N HIS A 87 2.86 7.69 -3.31
CA HIS A 87 3.94 8.12 -4.21
C HIS A 87 3.41 9.06 -5.32
N LEU A 88 2.22 8.77 -5.86
CA LEU A 88 1.57 9.60 -6.87
C LEU A 88 1.09 10.94 -6.31
N ASP A 89 0.57 10.94 -5.08
CA ASP A 89 0.08 12.16 -4.39
C ASP A 89 1.23 13.13 -4.07
N THR A 90 2.38 12.60 -3.65
CA THR A 90 3.55 13.40 -3.25
C THR A 90 4.48 13.81 -4.41
N SER A 91 4.18 13.40 -5.65
CA SER A 91 5.03 13.67 -6.81
C SER A 91 4.89 15.11 -7.32
N PRO A 92 5.99 15.90 -7.41
CA PRO A 92 5.93 17.28 -7.91
C PRO A 92 5.49 17.30 -9.38
N GLY A 93 4.47 18.11 -9.68
CA GLY A 93 3.85 18.21 -11.00
C GLY A 93 2.44 17.63 -11.10
N GLY A 94 1.85 17.17 -10.00
CA GLY A 94 0.42 16.85 -9.91
C GLY A 94 -0.01 15.91 -11.03
N ARG A 95 0.38 14.63 -10.94
CA ARG A 95 -0.17 13.60 -11.85
C ARG A 95 -1.62 13.29 -11.49
N THR A 96 -2.46 14.31 -11.32
CA THR A 96 -3.84 14.21 -10.83
C THR A 96 -4.63 13.21 -11.66
N ALA A 97 -4.45 13.20 -12.99
CA ALA A 97 -5.11 12.22 -13.86
C ALA A 97 -4.66 10.77 -13.61
N VAL A 98 -3.37 10.54 -13.37
CA VAL A 98 -2.84 9.20 -13.05
C VAL A 98 -3.29 8.79 -11.66
N PHE A 99 -3.15 9.67 -10.67
CA PHE A 99 -3.64 9.44 -9.32
C PHE A 99 -5.13 9.09 -9.32
N THR A 100 -5.99 9.88 -9.99
CA THR A 100 -7.43 9.62 -10.07
C THR A 100 -7.71 8.26 -10.68
N LYS A 101 -7.03 7.88 -11.77
CA LYS A 101 -7.20 6.54 -12.37
C LYS A 101 -6.85 5.42 -11.40
N TRP A 102 -5.76 5.57 -10.65
CA TRP A 102 -5.34 4.61 -9.65
C TRP A 102 -6.29 4.58 -8.44
N ALA A 103 -6.78 5.73 -7.98
CA ALA A 103 -7.69 5.84 -6.87
C ALA A 103 -9.06 5.20 -7.19
N VAL A 104 -9.57 5.40 -8.40
CA VAL A 104 -10.80 4.76 -8.88
C VAL A 104 -10.64 3.25 -8.93
N GLY A 105 -9.60 2.73 -9.61
CA GLY A 105 -9.40 1.29 -9.65
C GLY A 105 -9.08 0.67 -8.28
N PHE A 106 -8.51 1.45 -7.35
CA PHE A 106 -8.29 1.01 -5.97
C PHE A 106 -9.64 0.80 -5.28
N GLU A 107 -10.56 1.75 -5.41
CA GLU A 107 -11.91 1.62 -4.87
C GLU A 107 -12.68 0.44 -5.50
N ASP A 108 -12.55 0.23 -6.81
CA ASP A 108 -13.19 -0.91 -7.50
C ASP A 108 -12.69 -2.27 -6.94
N ILE A 109 -11.38 -2.40 -6.71
CA ILE A 109 -10.77 -3.63 -6.21
C ILE A 109 -11.08 -3.86 -4.73
N TYR A 110 -10.87 -2.83 -3.91
CA TYR A 110 -10.87 -2.96 -2.45
C TYR A 110 -12.21 -2.60 -1.81
N GLY A 111 -13.15 -2.00 -2.56
CA GLY A 111 -14.47 -1.60 -2.08
C GLY A 111 -14.48 -0.40 -1.14
N LEU A 112 -13.34 0.28 -0.97
CA LEU A 112 -13.21 1.50 -0.17
C LEU A 112 -12.32 2.52 -0.89
N PRO A 113 -12.69 3.82 -0.85
CA PRO A 113 -11.81 4.87 -1.33
C PRO A 113 -10.51 4.91 -0.51
N PHE A 114 -9.39 5.23 -1.19
CA PHE A 114 -8.04 5.31 -0.61
C PHE A 114 -7.98 6.04 0.74
N ARG A 115 -8.68 7.18 0.88
CA ARG A 115 -8.71 7.99 2.11
C ARG A 115 -9.15 7.23 3.37
N TYR A 116 -9.94 6.16 3.22
CA TYR A 116 -10.44 5.36 4.35
C TYR A 116 -9.41 4.38 4.89
N VAL A 117 -8.33 4.16 4.16
CA VAL A 117 -7.33 3.12 4.43
C VAL A 117 -5.91 3.66 4.32
N GLU A 118 -5.76 4.97 4.14
CA GLU A 118 -4.48 5.60 3.90
C GLU A 118 -3.50 5.42 5.06
N THR A 119 -3.96 5.13 6.28
CA THR A 119 -3.15 4.95 7.49
C THR A 119 -2.96 3.49 7.91
N LEU A 120 -3.41 2.53 7.10
CA LEU A 120 -3.28 1.11 7.43
C LEU A 120 -1.83 0.69 7.69
N SER A 121 -1.66 -0.14 8.70
CA SER A 121 -0.39 -0.76 9.08
C SER A 121 -0.37 -2.24 8.72
N GLU A 122 0.82 -2.82 8.60
CA GLU A 122 1.00 -4.23 8.22
C GLU A 122 0.31 -5.22 9.15
N GLY A 123 0.21 -4.91 10.45
CA GLY A 123 -0.45 -5.76 11.44
C GLY A 123 -1.97 -5.66 11.47
N SER A 124 -2.58 -4.84 10.61
CA SER A 124 -4.03 -4.63 10.59
C SER A 124 -4.78 -5.84 10.04
N ARG A 125 -5.87 -6.24 10.71
CA ARG A 125 -6.81 -7.24 10.16
C ARG A 125 -7.48 -6.75 8.88
N MET A 126 -7.64 -5.45 8.75
CA MET A 126 -8.19 -4.83 7.54
C MET A 126 -7.30 -5.06 6.33
N VAL A 127 -5.97 -5.10 6.49
CA VAL A 127 -5.04 -5.43 5.39
C VAL A 127 -5.34 -6.83 4.85
N THR A 128 -5.45 -7.82 5.73
CA THR A 128 -5.80 -9.19 5.32
C THR A 128 -7.14 -9.24 4.62
N LEU A 129 -8.17 -8.58 5.17
CA LEU A 129 -9.51 -8.59 4.60
C LEU A 129 -9.56 -7.95 3.21
N LEU A 130 -8.87 -6.82 3.02
CA LEU A 130 -8.79 -6.14 1.73
C LEU A 130 -8.03 -6.98 0.69
N ASN A 131 -6.97 -7.67 1.09
CA ASN A 131 -6.27 -8.60 0.20
C ASN A 131 -7.16 -9.78 -0.21
N ILE A 132 -7.86 -10.40 0.75
CA ILE A 132 -8.81 -11.50 0.47
C ILE A 132 -9.90 -11.03 -0.51
N ARG A 133 -10.48 -9.85 -0.28
CA ARG A 133 -11.48 -9.29 -1.19
C ARG A 133 -10.93 -9.13 -2.62
N ALA A 134 -9.73 -8.57 -2.75
CA ALA A 134 -9.09 -8.41 -4.06
C ALA A 134 -8.80 -9.77 -4.72
N ASP A 135 -8.37 -10.77 -3.94
CA ASP A 135 -8.14 -12.12 -4.44
C ASP A 135 -9.41 -12.77 -4.99
N VAL A 136 -10.51 -12.66 -4.24
CA VAL A 136 -11.83 -13.16 -4.67
C VAL A 136 -12.27 -12.51 -5.98
N LEU A 137 -11.99 -11.22 -6.15
CA LEU A 137 -12.34 -10.48 -7.36
C LEU A 137 -11.46 -10.82 -8.57
N LEU A 138 -10.15 -11.02 -8.35
CA LEU A 138 -9.15 -10.98 -9.42
C LEU A 138 -8.56 -12.35 -9.77
N LEU A 139 -8.56 -13.31 -8.84
CA LEU A 139 -7.94 -14.61 -9.05
C LEU A 139 -8.96 -15.63 -9.57
N ASP A 140 -8.55 -16.37 -10.60
CA ASP A 140 -9.40 -17.35 -11.27
C ASP A 140 -9.82 -18.53 -10.37
N VAL A 141 -9.04 -18.83 -9.32
CA VAL A 141 -9.42 -19.87 -8.35
C VAL A 141 -10.76 -19.57 -7.66
N TYR A 142 -11.11 -18.29 -7.52
CA TYR A 142 -12.37 -17.85 -6.93
C TYR A 142 -13.50 -17.76 -7.96
N SER A 143 -13.24 -17.89 -9.27
CA SER A 143 -14.28 -17.80 -10.30
C SER A 143 -15.24 -19.00 -10.27
N SER A 144 -14.77 -20.14 -9.77
CA SER A 144 -15.52 -21.40 -9.68
C SER A 144 -15.69 -21.92 -8.24
N TYR A 145 -15.26 -21.14 -7.25
CA TYR A 145 -15.38 -21.51 -5.85
C TYR A 145 -16.75 -21.11 -5.28
N ASP A 146 -17.51 -22.10 -4.80
CA ASP A 146 -18.90 -21.91 -4.35
C ASP A 146 -19.07 -20.88 -3.22
N GLN A 147 -18.02 -20.60 -2.45
CA GLN A 147 -18.07 -19.67 -1.32
C GLN A 147 -17.62 -18.24 -1.68
N SER A 148 -17.21 -17.98 -2.92
CA SER A 148 -16.72 -16.66 -3.34
C SER A 148 -17.74 -15.55 -3.10
N GLU A 149 -19.01 -15.77 -3.44
CA GLU A 149 -20.07 -14.77 -3.22
C GLU A 149 -20.29 -14.51 -1.72
N ASN A 150 -20.25 -15.56 -0.90
CA ASN A 150 -20.40 -15.45 0.55
C ASN A 150 -19.25 -14.64 1.16
N ILE A 151 -18.00 -14.94 0.78
CA ILE A 151 -16.83 -14.15 1.19
C ILE A 151 -17.02 -12.68 0.78
N GLU A 152 -17.45 -12.43 -0.45
CA GLU A 152 -17.64 -11.06 -0.95
C GLU A 152 -18.68 -10.28 -0.14
N GLN A 153 -19.82 -10.90 0.19
CA GLN A 153 -20.90 -10.30 0.99
C GLN A 153 -20.46 -10.00 2.43
N GLN A 154 -19.69 -10.91 3.04
CA GLN A 154 -19.14 -10.72 4.37
C GLN A 154 -18.10 -9.59 4.38
N CYS A 155 -17.18 -9.56 3.41
CA CYS A 155 -16.24 -8.46 3.22
C CYS A 155 -17.00 -7.11 3.15
N LYS A 156 -18.02 -6.99 2.28
CA LYS A 156 -18.84 -5.76 2.16
C LYS A 156 -19.43 -5.30 3.49
N SER A 157 -19.84 -6.24 4.35
CA SER A 157 -20.40 -5.94 5.67
C SER A 157 -19.35 -5.38 6.63
N VAL A 158 -18.15 -5.94 6.66
CA VAL A 158 -17.03 -5.41 7.47
C VAL A 158 -16.58 -4.05 6.95
N LEU A 159 -16.44 -3.89 5.62
CA LEU A 159 -16.05 -2.60 5.00
C LEU A 159 -17.04 -1.47 5.36
N ARG A 160 -18.34 -1.77 5.44
CA ARG A 160 -19.35 -0.80 5.87
C ARG A 160 -19.12 -0.35 7.32
N GLN A 161 -18.80 -1.28 8.22
CA GLN A 161 -18.54 -0.94 9.62
C GLN A 161 -17.25 -0.14 9.79
N TRP A 162 -16.20 -0.50 9.05
CA TRP A 162 -14.96 0.27 8.98
C TRP A 162 -15.22 1.71 8.54
N LYS A 163 -15.94 1.88 7.42
CA LYS A 163 -16.31 3.20 6.90
C LYS A 163 -17.07 4.03 7.94
N VAL A 164 -18.05 3.43 8.62
CA VAL A 164 -18.81 4.11 9.68
C VAL A 164 -17.89 4.52 10.84
N ALA A 165 -16.91 3.70 11.23
CA ALA A 165 -15.98 4.05 12.28
C ALA A 165 -15.10 5.25 11.89
N VAL A 166 -14.53 5.25 10.68
CA VAL A 166 -13.75 6.37 10.14
C VAL A 166 -14.60 7.64 10.03
N ASP A 167 -15.78 7.56 9.43
CA ASP A 167 -16.71 8.70 9.26
C ASP A 167 -17.19 9.26 10.62
N SER A 168 -17.11 8.46 11.69
CA SER A 168 -17.46 8.87 13.06
C SER A 168 -16.24 9.29 13.90
N GLU A 169 -15.06 9.46 13.30
CA GLU A 169 -13.80 9.81 13.97
C GLU A 169 -13.40 8.85 15.11
N ARG A 170 -13.84 7.58 15.02
CA ARG A 170 -13.44 6.51 15.95
C ARG A 170 -12.28 5.73 15.36
N ASP A 171 -11.50 5.07 16.22
CA ASP A 171 -10.51 4.09 15.78
C ASP A 171 -11.21 2.96 15.00
N PRO A 172 -10.95 2.82 13.69
CA PRO A 172 -11.61 1.81 12.88
C PRO A 172 -11.12 0.39 13.17
N GLU A 173 -9.94 0.19 13.75
CA GLU A 173 -9.48 -1.15 14.16
C GLU A 173 -10.37 -1.74 15.27
N GLY A 174 -10.96 -0.87 16.10
CA GLY A 174 -11.87 -1.28 17.17
C GLY A 174 -13.14 -2.02 16.70
N ILE A 175 -13.46 -2.02 15.39
CA ILE A 175 -14.58 -2.84 14.89
C ILE A 175 -14.34 -4.33 15.12
N PHE A 176 -13.08 -4.77 15.13
CA PHE A 176 -12.71 -6.18 15.31
C PHE A 176 -12.77 -6.65 16.78
N ASP A 177 -12.98 -5.73 17.73
CA ASP A 177 -13.24 -6.10 19.13
C ASP A 177 -14.67 -6.62 19.34
N GLY A 178 -15.58 -6.31 18.39
CA GLY A 178 -16.94 -6.82 18.40
C GLY A 178 -17.00 -8.28 17.98
N ALA A 179 -17.54 -9.15 18.83
CA ALA A 179 -17.61 -10.60 18.60
C ALA A 179 -18.25 -10.99 17.24
N ALA A 180 -19.26 -10.24 16.79
CA ALA A 180 -19.90 -10.51 15.50
C ALA A 180 -18.99 -10.20 14.30
N VAL A 181 -18.22 -9.10 14.35
CA VAL A 181 -17.28 -8.72 13.29
C VAL A 181 -16.09 -9.66 13.29
N LEU A 182 -15.58 -10.00 14.47
CA LEU A 182 -14.47 -10.94 14.62
C LEU A 182 -14.84 -12.32 14.07
N SER A 183 -16.01 -12.84 14.44
CA SER A 183 -16.49 -14.13 13.90
C SER A 183 -16.66 -14.11 12.38
N MET A 184 -17.11 -12.99 11.82
CA MET A 184 -17.22 -12.82 10.37
C MET A 184 -15.85 -12.78 9.71
N TYR A 185 -14.90 -12.03 10.27
CA TYR A 185 -13.51 -11.98 9.81
C TYR A 185 -12.86 -13.36 9.83
N ASP A 186 -12.96 -14.09 10.93
CA ASP A 186 -12.40 -15.44 11.06
C ASP A 186 -13.00 -16.39 10.02
N LYS A 187 -14.31 -16.27 9.76
CA LYS A 187 -14.98 -17.07 8.72
C LYS A 187 -14.50 -16.73 7.32
N ILE A 188 -14.31 -15.45 7.01
CA ILE A 188 -13.74 -15.00 5.72
C ILE A 188 -12.36 -15.65 5.52
N VAL A 189 -11.49 -15.58 6.53
CA VAL A 189 -10.13 -16.13 6.48
C VAL A 189 -10.15 -17.65 6.31
N GLU A 190 -11.00 -18.35 7.06
CA GLU A 190 -11.20 -19.80 6.94
C GLU A 190 -11.61 -20.20 5.51
N LEU A 191 -12.64 -19.54 4.96
CA LEU A 191 -13.18 -19.85 3.63
C LEU A 191 -12.19 -19.53 2.51
N HIS A 192 -11.42 -18.44 2.65
CA HIS A 192 -10.36 -18.07 1.71
C HIS A 192 -9.23 -19.11 1.73
N ASN A 193 -8.76 -19.51 2.92
CA ASN A 193 -7.71 -20.52 3.03
C ASN A 193 -8.14 -21.88 2.49
N ALA A 194 -9.43 -22.24 2.61
CA ALA A 194 -9.97 -23.48 2.04
C ALA A 194 -9.98 -23.50 0.50
N ALA A 195 -9.91 -22.35 -0.17
CA ALA A 195 -9.81 -22.25 -1.63
C ALA A 195 -8.36 -22.27 -2.14
N GLN A 196 -7.37 -22.09 -1.25
CA GLN A 196 -5.95 -22.15 -1.64
C GLN A 196 -5.55 -23.63 -1.86
N PRO A 197 -4.83 -23.95 -2.96
CA PRO A 197 -4.42 -25.31 -3.29
C PRO A 197 -3.36 -25.90 -2.36
#